data_AF-A0A0Q9YM54-F1
#
_entry.id   AF-A0A0Q9YM54-F1
#
_cell.length_a   1.000
_cell.length_b   1.000
_cell.length_c   1.000
_cell.angle_alpha   90.00
_cell.angle_beta   90.00
_cell.angle_gamma   90.00
#
_symmetry.space_group_name_H-M   'P 1'
#
loop_
_entity.id
_entity.type
_entity.pdbx_description
1 polymer ?
#
loop_
_entity_poly.entity_id
_entity_poly.type
_entity_poly.pdbx_seq_one_letter_code
_entity_poly.pdbx_strand_id
1 'polypeptide(L)'
;MSEIMQTVASPATLSQKTRNQIDEWLKKYPPEQRQAGVIAALTMVQDENGGYLTVELMDAVAAYLGMPKIAVYEVATFYSMFELKPVGKHKICVCTNISCMLKGSDDIVEYLQAKLGIKLGETTQDGKFTLKYVECLAACGGAPMMQIGREYHENLTPEKIDKILASLE
;
A
#
# COMPACT_ATOMS: atom_id res chain seq x y z
N MET A 1 22.16 -30.57 -21.31
CA MET A 1 21.87 -29.12 -21.20
C MET A 1 20.41 -28.76 -21.52
N SER A 2 19.52 -29.75 -21.68
CA SER A 2 18.11 -29.56 -22.07
C SER A 2 17.09 -29.82 -20.95
N GLU A 3 17.54 -30.04 -19.71
CA GLU A 3 16.67 -30.57 -18.62
C GLU A 3 16.64 -29.73 -17.33
N ILE A 4 17.18 -28.51 -17.32
CA ILE A 4 17.20 -27.66 -16.10
C ILE A 4 16.23 -26.45 -16.19
N MET A 5 15.53 -26.24 -17.31
CA MET A 5 14.58 -25.12 -17.47
C MET A 5 13.13 -25.40 -17.06
N GLN A 6 12.82 -26.54 -16.44
CA GLN A 6 11.43 -26.99 -16.21
C GLN A 6 10.92 -26.99 -14.76
N THR A 7 11.58 -26.26 -13.85
CA THR A 7 11.04 -26.05 -12.48
C THR A 7 11.07 -24.57 -12.10
N VAL A 8 10.26 -23.77 -12.81
CA VAL A 8 9.85 -22.45 -12.32
C VAL A 8 8.36 -22.55 -12.01
N ALA A 9 8.03 -22.37 -10.74
CA ALA A 9 6.71 -22.53 -10.16
C ALA A 9 5.61 -21.84 -10.99
N SER A 10 4.44 -22.50 -11.05
CA SER A 10 3.23 -22.00 -11.71
C SER A 10 2.89 -20.58 -11.22
N PRO A 11 2.68 -19.59 -12.11
CA PRO A 11 2.51 -18.19 -11.71
C PRO A 11 1.19 -18.00 -10.97
N ALA A 12 1.22 -17.23 -9.88
CA ALA A 12 0.02 -16.60 -9.34
C ALA A 12 -0.64 -15.84 -10.49
N THR A 13 -1.75 -16.38 -10.99
CA THR A 13 -2.38 -15.86 -12.21
C THR A 13 -3.13 -14.60 -11.82
N LEU A 14 -2.63 -13.44 -12.28
CA LEU A 14 -3.38 -12.18 -12.20
C LEU A 14 -4.82 -12.43 -12.63
N SER A 15 -5.80 -12.05 -11.81
CA SER A 15 -7.20 -12.33 -12.12
C SER A 15 -7.60 -11.65 -13.43
N GLN A 16 -8.62 -12.18 -14.12
CA GLN A 16 -9.10 -11.57 -15.36
C GLN A 16 -9.59 -10.14 -15.12
N LYS A 17 -10.18 -9.87 -13.95
CA LYS A 17 -10.60 -8.54 -13.55
C LYS A 17 -9.40 -7.57 -13.51
N THR A 18 -8.34 -7.95 -12.81
CA THR A 18 -7.14 -7.11 -12.68
C THR A 18 -6.42 -6.93 -14.01
N ARG A 19 -6.33 -7.97 -14.84
CA ARG A 19 -5.81 -7.87 -16.22
C ARG A 19 -6.58 -6.83 -17.04
N ASN A 20 -7.90 -6.87 -17.01
CA ASN A 20 -8.73 -5.90 -17.73
C ASN A 20 -8.52 -4.47 -17.21
N GLN A 21 -8.34 -4.28 -15.89
CA GLN A 21 -8.04 -2.98 -15.31
C GLN A 21 -6.67 -2.46 -15.72
N ILE A 22 -5.66 -3.35 -15.76
CA ILE A 22 -4.32 -3.02 -16.24
C ILE A 22 -4.38 -2.64 -17.72
N ASP A 23 -5.05 -3.42 -18.56
CA ASP A 23 -5.16 -3.14 -20.00
C ASP A 23 -5.86 -1.81 -20.27
N GLU A 24 -6.92 -1.50 -19.52
CA GLU A 24 -7.58 -0.20 -19.61
C GLU A 24 -6.62 0.93 -19.23
N TRP A 25 -5.82 0.76 -18.18
CA TRP A 25 -4.84 1.74 -17.78
C TRP A 25 -3.72 1.92 -18.81
N LEU A 26 -3.29 0.81 -19.45
CA LEU A 26 -2.23 0.81 -20.44
C LEU A 26 -2.58 1.59 -21.70
N LYS A 27 -3.87 1.82 -22.01
CA LYS A 27 -4.30 2.68 -23.13
C LYS A 27 -3.80 4.13 -23.02
N LYS A 28 -3.36 4.56 -21.83
CA LYS A 28 -2.77 5.89 -21.61
C LYS A 28 -1.35 6.03 -22.13
N TYR A 29 -0.69 4.93 -22.48
CA TYR A 29 0.70 4.90 -22.92
C TYR A 29 0.81 4.33 -24.34
N PRO A 30 1.87 4.68 -25.09
CA PRO A 30 2.18 4.02 -26.35
C PRO A 30 2.33 2.49 -26.17
N PRO A 31 1.87 1.66 -27.14
CA PRO A 31 1.90 0.20 -27.03
C PRO A 31 3.29 -0.40 -26.76
N GLU A 32 4.35 0.26 -27.22
CA GLU A 32 5.74 -0.13 -27.02
C GLU A 32 6.30 0.28 -25.64
N GLN A 33 5.58 1.12 -24.88
CA GLN A 33 6.00 1.65 -23.57
C GLN A 33 5.16 1.11 -22.41
N ARG A 34 4.68 -0.14 -22.50
CA ARG A 34 3.83 -0.78 -21.47
C ARG A 34 4.43 -0.75 -20.06
N GLN A 35 5.76 -0.76 -19.95
CA GLN A 35 6.46 -0.63 -18.65
C GLN A 35 6.10 0.64 -17.87
N ALA A 36 5.66 1.71 -18.54
CA ALA A 36 5.21 2.94 -17.89
C ALA A 36 3.98 2.73 -16.99
N GLY A 37 3.23 1.64 -17.21
CA GLY A 37 2.09 1.23 -16.39
C GLY A 37 2.45 0.47 -15.11
N VAL A 38 3.72 0.21 -14.81
CA VAL A 38 4.14 -0.69 -13.72
C VAL A 38 3.61 -0.27 -12.34
N ILE A 39 3.63 1.02 -12.00
CA ILE A 39 3.14 1.53 -10.72
C ILE A 39 1.63 1.25 -10.59
N ALA A 40 0.86 1.50 -11.66
CA ALA A 40 -0.58 1.27 -11.65
C ALA A 40 -0.90 -0.23 -11.58
N ALA A 41 -0.17 -1.07 -12.32
CA ALA A 41 -0.34 -2.52 -12.27
C ALA A 41 -0.06 -3.07 -10.87
N LEU A 42 1.06 -2.69 -10.24
CA LEU A 42 1.37 -3.07 -8.87
C LEU A 42 0.31 -2.58 -7.88
N THR A 43 -0.22 -1.36 -8.05
CA THR A 43 -1.28 -0.82 -7.19
C THR A 43 -2.54 -1.68 -7.27
N MET A 44 -2.98 -2.03 -8.48
CA MET A 44 -4.18 -2.85 -8.70
C MET A 44 -4.01 -4.26 -8.13
N VAL A 45 -2.84 -4.86 -8.33
CA VAL A 45 -2.52 -6.19 -7.82
C VAL A 45 -2.42 -6.20 -6.29
N GLN A 46 -1.83 -5.16 -5.71
CA GLN A 46 -1.78 -4.99 -4.26
C GLN A 46 -3.19 -4.85 -3.67
N ASP A 47 -4.03 -4.01 -4.28
CA ASP A 47 -5.42 -3.79 -3.84
C ASP A 47 -6.24 -5.10 -3.91
N GLU A 48 -6.07 -5.89 -4.98
CA GLU A 48 -6.74 -7.20 -5.11
C GLU A 48 -6.23 -8.23 -4.10
N ASN A 49 -4.93 -8.24 -3.80
CA ASN A 49 -4.29 -9.20 -2.88
C ASN A 49 -4.45 -8.83 -1.39
N GLY A 50 -5.37 -7.92 -1.05
CA GLY A 50 -5.61 -7.54 0.34
C GLY A 50 -4.54 -6.61 0.93
N GLY A 51 -3.85 -5.84 0.10
CA GLY A 51 -3.06 -4.69 0.52
C GLY A 51 -1.54 -4.87 0.51
N TYR A 52 -1.02 -6.03 0.07
CA TYR A 52 0.42 -6.30 -0.05
C TYR A 52 0.78 -7.11 -1.30
N LEU A 53 2.05 -7.08 -1.67
CA LEU A 53 2.63 -7.75 -2.84
C LEU A 53 3.54 -8.89 -2.42
N THR A 54 3.35 -10.05 -3.04
CA THR A 54 4.28 -11.18 -2.94
C THR A 54 5.25 -11.20 -4.13
N VAL A 55 6.33 -11.97 -4.02
CA VAL A 55 7.30 -12.16 -5.11
C VAL A 55 6.61 -12.72 -6.35
N GLU A 56 5.69 -13.67 -6.17
CA GLU A 56 4.95 -14.32 -7.25
C GLU A 56 4.04 -13.32 -7.98
N LEU A 57 3.43 -12.38 -7.26
CA LEU A 57 2.61 -11.32 -7.85
C LEU A 57 3.44 -10.31 -8.62
N MET A 58 4.59 -9.90 -8.08
CA MET A 58 5.53 -9.04 -8.79
C MET A 58 6.07 -9.70 -10.07
N ASP A 59 6.36 -11.00 -10.01
CA ASP A 59 6.77 -11.79 -11.18
C ASP A 59 5.67 -11.87 -12.24
N ALA A 60 4.42 -12.03 -11.82
CA ALA A 60 3.27 -12.05 -12.71
C ALA A 60 3.08 -10.68 -13.40
N VAL A 61 3.27 -9.57 -12.68
CA VAL A 61 3.25 -8.21 -13.26
C VAL A 61 4.39 -8.03 -14.26
N ALA A 62 5.60 -8.47 -13.92
CA ALA A 62 6.76 -8.41 -14.81
C ALA A 62 6.49 -9.14 -16.14
N ALA A 63 5.96 -10.37 -16.05
CA ALA A 63 5.57 -11.16 -17.21
C ALA A 63 4.44 -10.50 -18.02
N TYR A 64 3.44 -9.92 -17.36
CA TYR A 64 2.28 -9.29 -18.01
C TYR A 64 2.62 -8.01 -18.77
N LEU A 65 3.55 -7.21 -18.22
CA LEU A 65 4.02 -5.97 -18.85
C LEU A 65 5.17 -6.20 -19.84
N GLY A 66 5.77 -7.39 -19.84
CA GLY A 66 6.90 -7.73 -20.70
C GLY A 66 8.21 -7.05 -20.27
N MET A 67 8.43 -6.92 -18.95
CA MET A 67 9.62 -6.26 -18.38
C MET A 67 10.42 -7.19 -17.46
N PRO A 68 11.72 -6.92 -17.22
CA PRO A 68 12.53 -7.72 -16.29
C PRO A 68 11.97 -7.68 -14.87
N LYS A 69 11.98 -8.82 -14.17
CA LYS A 69 11.55 -8.94 -12.76
C LYS A 69 12.26 -7.94 -11.84
N ILE A 70 13.56 -7.77 -12.04
CA ILE A 70 14.38 -6.85 -11.24
C ILE A 70 13.85 -5.41 -11.30
N ALA A 71 13.42 -4.94 -12.47
CA ALA A 71 12.88 -3.59 -12.62
C ALA A 71 11.55 -3.42 -11.87
N VAL A 72 10.73 -4.49 -11.77
CA VAL A 72 9.51 -4.47 -10.93
C VAL A 72 9.86 -4.42 -9.46
N TYR A 73 10.87 -5.18 -9.01
CA TYR A 73 11.31 -5.17 -7.62
C TYR A 73 11.93 -3.82 -7.21
N GLU A 74 12.71 -3.20 -8.10
CA GLU A 74 13.24 -1.85 -7.90
C GLU A 74 12.10 -0.86 -7.64
N VAL A 75 11.05 -0.87 -8.48
CA VAL A 75 9.86 -0.02 -8.28
C VAL A 75 9.15 -0.35 -6.97
N ALA A 76 8.90 -1.63 -6.71
CA ALA A 76 8.13 -2.08 -5.54
C ALA A 76 8.84 -1.79 -4.20
N THR A 77 10.18 -1.79 -4.20
CA THR A 77 10.99 -1.45 -3.01
C THR A 77 11.27 0.04 -2.87
N PHE A 78 11.24 0.79 -3.99
CA PHE A 78 11.48 2.23 -3.99
C PHE A 78 10.29 3.04 -3.49
N TYR A 79 9.07 2.72 -3.93
CA TYR A 79 7.88 3.49 -3.55
C TYR A 79 7.25 2.97 -2.26
N SER A 80 7.17 3.82 -1.24
CA SER A 80 6.64 3.50 0.09
C SER A 80 5.14 3.12 0.12
N MET A 81 4.41 3.34 -0.97
CA MET A 81 3.00 2.93 -1.12
C MET A 81 2.81 1.42 -1.26
N PHE A 82 3.87 0.71 -1.65
CA PHE A 82 3.85 -0.74 -1.82
C PHE A 82 4.24 -1.45 -0.53
N GLU A 83 3.41 -2.38 -0.09
CA GLU A 83 3.66 -3.23 1.07
C GLU A 83 4.21 -4.57 0.59
N LEU A 84 5.41 -4.92 1.02
CA LEU A 84 6.05 -6.20 0.67
C LEU A 84 5.86 -7.26 1.76
N LYS A 85 5.05 -6.94 2.77
CA LYS A 85 4.69 -7.81 3.89
C LYS A 85 3.18 -7.72 4.13
N PRO A 86 2.55 -8.77 4.67
CA PRO A 86 1.15 -8.72 5.05
C PRO A 86 0.86 -7.53 5.95
N VAL A 87 -0.23 -6.83 5.63
CA VAL A 87 -0.78 -5.69 6.38
C VAL A 87 -2.23 -5.99 6.74
N GLY A 88 -2.73 -5.29 7.74
CA GLY A 88 -4.12 -5.33 8.13
C GLY A 88 -5.03 -4.69 7.08
N LYS A 89 -6.31 -5.00 7.19
CA LYS A 89 -7.36 -4.51 6.28
C LYS A 89 -7.38 -2.97 6.16
N HIS A 90 -7.08 -2.28 7.26
CA HIS A 90 -7.05 -0.82 7.35
C HIS A 90 -5.65 -0.35 7.72
N LYS A 91 -4.96 0.27 6.75
CA LYS A 91 -3.69 0.95 7.00
C LYS A 91 -3.95 2.35 7.51
N ILE A 92 -3.55 2.62 8.75
CA ILE A 92 -3.63 3.95 9.38
C ILE A 92 -2.29 4.63 9.16
N CYS A 93 -2.26 5.55 8.20
CA CYS A 93 -1.07 6.31 7.81
C CYS A 93 -1.10 7.66 8.51
N VAL A 94 -0.36 7.83 9.61
CA VAL A 94 -0.32 9.10 10.36
C VAL A 94 0.81 9.98 9.85
N CYS A 95 0.49 11.22 9.46
CA CYS A 95 1.51 12.19 9.06
C CYS A 95 2.26 12.70 10.30
N THR A 96 3.58 12.50 10.34
CA THR A 96 4.45 12.97 11.44
C THR A 96 5.43 14.07 10.99
N ASN A 97 5.18 14.70 9.84
CA ASN A 97 6.05 15.75 9.32
C ASN A 97 5.73 17.12 10.00
N ILE A 98 6.59 18.12 9.81
CA ILE A 98 6.69 19.37 10.59
C ILE A 98 5.35 19.99 10.96
N SER A 99 4.43 20.20 10.01
CA SER A 99 3.15 20.85 10.31
C SER A 99 2.26 20.01 11.23
N CYS A 100 2.25 18.68 11.07
CA CYS A 100 1.51 17.78 11.96
C CYS A 100 2.22 17.63 13.30
N MET A 101 3.55 17.56 13.31
CA MET A 101 4.37 17.52 14.53
C MET A 101 4.11 18.75 15.41
N LEU A 102 4.16 19.96 14.84
CA LEU A 102 3.84 21.22 15.55
C LEU A 102 2.40 21.28 16.06
N LYS A 103 1.50 20.45 15.52
CA LYS A 103 0.09 20.33 15.90
C LYS A 103 -0.20 19.12 16.79
N GLY A 104 0.83 18.43 17.27
CA GLY A 104 0.70 17.32 18.22
C GLY A 104 0.46 15.96 17.57
N SER A 105 1.02 15.67 16.39
CA SER A 105 0.92 14.33 15.78
C SER A 105 1.52 13.22 16.65
N ASP A 106 2.50 13.54 17.48
CA ASP A 106 3.14 12.57 18.38
C ASP A 106 2.13 12.07 19.42
N ASP A 107 1.30 12.97 19.98
CA ASP A 107 0.20 12.61 20.88
C ASP A 107 -0.84 11.73 20.17
N ILE A 108 -1.11 11.98 18.88
CA ILE A 108 -2.01 11.16 18.06
C ILE A 108 -1.44 9.76 17.86
N VAL A 109 -0.15 9.64 17.57
CA VAL A 109 0.53 8.34 17.43
C VAL A 109 0.50 7.58 18.75
N GLU A 110 0.86 8.23 19.86
CA GLU A 110 0.84 7.60 21.19
C GLU A 110 -0.56 7.11 21.56
N TYR A 111 -1.58 7.92 21.30
CA TYR A 111 -2.97 7.55 21.50
C TYR A 111 -3.36 6.31 20.68
N LEU A 112 -3.03 6.28 19.39
CA LEU A 112 -3.33 5.15 18.50
C LEU A 112 -2.59 3.87 18.95
N GLN A 113 -1.32 3.97 19.36
CA GLN A 113 -0.57 2.82 19.86
C GLN A 113 -1.20 2.26 21.13
N ALA A 114 -1.61 3.12 22.07
CA ALA A 114 -2.29 2.70 23.30
C ALA A 114 -3.66 2.09 23.01
N LYS A 115 -4.43 2.67 22.09
CA LYS A 115 -5.78 2.21 21.72
C LYS A 115 -5.75 0.86 21.02
N LEU A 116 -4.81 0.66 20.10
CA LEU A 116 -4.72 -0.55 19.27
C LEU A 116 -3.84 -1.64 19.90
N GLY A 117 -3.04 -1.31 20.93
CA GLY A 117 -2.13 -2.24 21.58
C GLY A 117 -0.95 -2.68 20.69
N ILE A 118 -0.57 -1.85 19.71
CA ILE A 118 0.51 -2.11 18.75
C ILE A 118 1.42 -0.89 18.63
N LYS A 119 2.63 -1.07 18.11
CA LYS A 119 3.56 0.02 17.81
C LYS A 119 3.45 0.50 16.36
N LEU A 120 4.06 1.64 16.07
CA LEU A 120 4.31 2.08 14.70
C LEU A 120 5.05 0.98 13.91
N GLY A 121 4.51 0.64 12.74
CA GLY A 121 4.98 -0.42 11.85
C GLY A 121 4.36 -1.79 12.10
N GLU A 122 3.57 -1.96 13.16
CA GLU A 122 2.95 -3.23 13.52
C GLU A 122 1.49 -3.33 13.05
N THR A 123 0.98 -4.56 13.09
CA THR A 123 -0.40 -4.90 12.72
C THR A 123 -1.07 -5.58 13.92
N THR A 124 -2.33 -5.26 14.17
CA THR A 124 -3.13 -5.87 15.24
C THR A 124 -3.26 -7.38 15.03
N GLN A 125 -3.39 -8.15 16.12
CA GLN A 125 -3.44 -9.62 16.08
C GLN A 125 -4.64 -10.16 15.28
N ASP A 126 -5.72 -9.40 15.21
CA ASP A 126 -6.92 -9.71 14.43
C ASP A 126 -6.78 -9.37 12.93
N GLY A 127 -5.65 -8.80 12.52
CA GLY A 127 -5.38 -8.40 11.14
C GLY A 127 -6.24 -7.23 10.65
N LYS A 128 -6.92 -6.49 11.54
CA LYS A 128 -7.76 -5.36 11.12
C LYS A 128 -6.96 -4.10 10.81
N PHE A 129 -6.00 -3.73 11.65
CA PHE A 129 -5.32 -2.44 11.57
C PHE A 129 -3.80 -2.59 11.48
N THR A 130 -3.18 -1.84 10.57
CA THR A 130 -1.73 -1.58 10.56
C THR A 130 -1.49 -0.11 10.85
N LEU A 131 -0.69 0.19 11.87
CA LEU A 131 -0.29 1.55 12.16
C LEU A 131 1.00 1.86 11.39
N LYS A 132 0.91 2.67 10.34
CA LYS A 132 2.02 2.91 9.41
C LYS A 132 2.62 4.30 9.61
N TYR A 133 3.95 4.33 9.65
CA TYR A 133 4.72 5.56 9.53
C TYR A 133 4.66 6.08 8.10
N VAL A 134 4.28 7.35 7.92
CA VAL A 134 4.32 8.04 6.63
C VAL A 134 4.86 9.44 6.80
N GLU A 135 5.41 9.95 5.70
CA GLU A 135 5.84 11.33 5.58
C GLU A 135 4.66 12.28 5.33
N CYS A 136 4.94 13.48 4.83
CA CYS A 136 3.93 14.49 4.51
C CYS A 136 2.83 13.95 3.56
N LEU A 137 1.57 14.01 4.01
CA LEU A 137 0.37 13.67 3.24
C LEU A 137 -0.29 14.88 2.56
N ALA A 138 0.37 16.05 2.61
CA ALA A 138 -0.06 17.29 1.96
C ALA A 138 -1.41 17.88 2.41
N ALA A 139 -1.91 17.51 3.58
CA ALA A 139 -3.14 18.07 4.19
C ALA A 139 -2.82 18.99 5.39
N CYS A 140 -1.81 19.86 5.24
CA CYS A 140 -1.28 20.67 6.35
C CYS A 140 -2.30 21.67 6.92
N GLY A 141 -3.28 22.12 6.13
CA GLY A 141 -4.35 23.01 6.61
C GLY A 141 -5.27 22.36 7.63
N GLY A 142 -5.32 21.03 7.67
CA GLY A 142 -6.09 20.23 8.61
C GLY A 142 -5.23 19.44 9.59
N ALA A 143 -4.02 19.90 9.90
CA ALA A 143 -3.13 19.20 10.84
C ALA A 143 -3.67 19.22 12.30
N PRO A 144 -3.49 18.15 13.10
CA PRO A 144 -2.87 16.87 12.74
C PRO A 144 -3.84 15.99 11.93
N MET A 145 -3.30 15.17 11.02
CA MET A 145 -4.10 14.37 10.09
C MET A 145 -3.53 12.97 9.86
N MET A 146 -4.40 12.06 9.42
CA MET A 146 -4.06 10.70 9.02
C MET A 146 -4.86 10.29 7.78
N GLN A 147 -4.38 9.27 7.10
CA GLN A 147 -5.04 8.64 5.96
C GLN A 147 -5.40 7.19 6.30
N ILE A 148 -6.61 6.78 5.96
CA ILE A 148 -7.03 5.38 5.96
C ILE A 148 -7.54 5.02 4.58
N GLY A 149 -6.85 4.10 3.89
CA GLY A 149 -7.14 3.80 2.50
C GLY A 149 -6.96 5.04 1.61
N ARG A 150 -8.06 5.55 1.02
CA ARG A 150 -8.07 6.75 0.16
C ARG A 150 -8.64 7.99 0.85
N GLU A 151 -9.03 7.88 2.11
CA GLU A 151 -9.70 8.95 2.84
C GLU A 151 -8.73 9.69 3.76
N TYR A 152 -8.84 11.02 3.75
CA TYR A 152 -8.11 11.89 4.67
C TYR A 152 -8.99 12.24 5.86
N HIS A 153 -8.43 12.07 7.06
CA HIS A 153 -9.03 12.46 8.31
C HIS A 153 -8.19 13.56 8.95
N GLU A 154 -8.72 14.78 8.87
CA GLU A 154 -8.05 16.01 9.32
C GLU A 154 -8.55 16.47 10.69
N ASN A 155 -7.85 17.41 11.32
CA ASN A 155 -8.17 18.01 12.62
C ASN A 155 -8.44 16.92 13.67
N LEU A 156 -7.50 15.97 13.77
CA LEU A 156 -7.66 14.80 14.62
C LEU A 156 -7.64 15.20 16.10
N THR A 157 -8.55 14.58 16.85
CA THR A 157 -8.57 14.52 18.31
C THR A 157 -8.81 13.07 18.73
N PRO A 158 -8.46 12.66 19.96
CA PRO A 158 -8.76 11.32 20.46
C PRO A 158 -10.21 10.87 20.24
N GLU A 159 -11.18 11.77 20.47
CA GLU A 159 -12.61 11.48 20.30
C GLU A 159 -12.98 11.28 18.83
N LYS A 160 -12.35 12.04 17.93
CA LYS A 160 -12.55 11.88 16.49
C LYS A 160 -11.94 10.56 16.01
N ILE A 161 -10.77 10.20 16.52
CA ILE A 161 -10.12 8.92 16.21
C ILE A 161 -11.01 7.76 16.64
N ASP A 162 -11.56 7.79 17.86
CA ASP A 162 -12.46 6.75 18.35
C ASP A 162 -13.67 6.56 17.44
N LYS A 163 -14.28 7.66 16.97
CA LYS A 163 -15.40 7.61 16.01
C LYS A 163 -14.98 7.01 14.67
N ILE A 164 -13.79 7.36 14.17
CA ILE A 164 -13.27 6.83 12.92
C ILE A 164 -13.04 5.33 13.06
N LEU A 165 -12.35 4.88 14.11
CA LEU A 165 -12.07 3.47 14.34
C LEU A 165 -13.36 2.64 14.49
N ALA A 166 -14.35 3.14 15.23
CA ALA A 166 -15.65 2.48 15.37
C ALA A 166 -16.41 2.34 14.04
N SER A 167 -16.19 3.25 13.08
CA SER A 167 -16.81 3.15 11.75
C SER A 167 -16.18 2.10 10.83
N LEU A 168 -15.01 1.58 11.22
CA LEU A 168 -14.24 0.57 10.48
C LEU A 168 -14.40 -0.84 11.06
N GLU A 169 -15.10 -0.99 12.19
CA GLU A 169 -15.26 -2.26 12.92
C GLU A 169 -16.16 -3.30 12.22
#